data_AF-A0AA40B3M4-F1
#
_entry.id   AF-A0AA40B3M4-F1
#
_cell.length_a   1.000
_cell.length_b   1.000
_cell.length_c   1.000
_cell.angle_alpha   90.00
_cell.angle_beta   90.00
_cell.angle_gamma   90.00
#
_symmetry.space_group_name_H-M   'P 1'
#
loop_
_entity.id
_entity.type
_entity.pdbx_description
1 polymer ?
#
loop_
_entity_poly.entity_id
_entity_poly.type
_entity_poly.pdbx_seq_one_letter_code
_entity_poly.pdbx_strand_id
1 'polypeptide(L)'
;MVANFQLFSSLRYDAALLQVADSPLNDSGWNRVNKSPFYMLDFHRDRMLRAATHWGWDAAVEALSGDAGLQRLEEALAGAIGEKQSAPLRVRVVISEQGAIEIVTGKVLETTLSNLYPAKLPVPGEAPTGPSEPNSRQTTTPSKVPTYEVVVDESGTARSEYTHFKTTKRAMYDVARQRARISPTDAKEVLIVYDVDGHVMEGSTTTPYFWRGGRWVTPAVSSQYSLDSGSGGQDGTTRRWILEKGLAFEDVILASSLVDGEECWLSNGVRGFMFGRIKLHHDT
;
A
#
# COMPACT_ATOMS: atom_id res chain seq x y z
N MET A 1 27.36 13.45 -6.59
CA MET A 1 27.66 12.10 -6.03
C MET A 1 26.43 11.25 -6.30
N VAL A 2 26.58 10.06 -6.87
CA VAL A 2 25.42 9.19 -7.13
C VAL A 2 24.81 8.77 -5.79
N ALA A 3 23.50 8.90 -5.65
CA ALA A 3 22.79 8.46 -4.46
C ALA A 3 23.03 6.95 -4.23
N ASN A 4 23.31 6.55 -2.98
CA ASN A 4 23.51 5.15 -2.61
C ASN A 4 22.21 4.36 -2.41
N PHE A 5 21.13 4.80 -3.05
CA PHE A 5 19.80 4.20 -2.99
C PHE A 5 19.04 4.47 -4.28
N GLN A 6 17.92 3.79 -4.45
CA GLN A 6 17.00 3.96 -5.57
C GLN A 6 15.59 4.18 -5.04
N LEU A 7 14.75 4.80 -5.86
CA LEU A 7 13.32 4.91 -5.60
C LEU A 7 12.64 3.68 -6.15
N PHE A 8 11.59 3.21 -5.49
CA PHE A 8 10.85 2.08 -6.03
C PHE A 8 9.37 2.11 -5.69
N SER A 9 8.63 1.38 -6.50
CA SER A 9 7.22 1.15 -6.36
C SER A 9 6.96 -0.35 -6.50
N SER A 10 5.96 -0.89 -5.79
CA SER A 10 5.51 -2.27 -6.01
C SER A 10 4.02 -2.26 -6.23
N LEU A 11 3.61 -2.79 -7.38
CA LEU A 11 2.22 -2.85 -7.84
C LEU A 11 1.81 -4.29 -8.18
N ARG A 12 0.53 -4.50 -8.39
CA ARG A 12 -0.05 -5.75 -8.91
C ARG A 12 -0.24 -5.63 -10.42
N TYR A 13 0.24 -6.63 -11.14
CA TYR A 13 -0.31 -7.00 -12.45
C TYR A 13 -1.36 -8.09 -12.26
N ASP A 14 -2.53 -7.93 -12.87
CA ASP A 14 -3.58 -8.94 -12.87
C ASP A 14 -4.52 -8.73 -14.06
N ALA A 15 -4.74 -9.78 -14.86
CA ALA A 15 -5.67 -9.74 -15.98
C ALA A 15 -7.13 -9.47 -15.54
N ALA A 16 -7.51 -9.82 -14.30
CA ALA A 16 -8.83 -9.53 -13.77
C ALA A 16 -9.12 -8.02 -13.68
N LEU A 17 -8.07 -7.17 -13.59
CA LEU A 17 -8.22 -5.71 -13.55
C LEU A 17 -8.78 -5.13 -14.86
N LEU A 18 -8.66 -5.86 -15.98
CA LEU A 18 -9.26 -5.45 -17.25
C LEU A 18 -10.79 -5.40 -17.20
N GLN A 19 -11.40 -6.10 -16.24
CA GLN A 19 -12.85 -6.12 -16.03
C GLN A 19 -13.33 -4.87 -15.25
N VAL A 20 -12.42 -4.11 -14.61
CA VAL A 20 -12.77 -2.96 -13.78
C VAL A 20 -13.41 -1.82 -14.59
N ALA A 21 -12.93 -1.58 -15.81
CA ALA A 21 -13.48 -0.56 -16.71
C ALA A 21 -14.96 -0.81 -17.05
N ASP A 22 -15.34 -2.09 -17.14
CA ASP A 22 -16.68 -2.53 -17.52
C ASP A 22 -17.58 -2.85 -16.30
N SER A 23 -17.04 -2.73 -15.07
CA SER A 23 -17.72 -3.10 -13.84
C SER A 23 -18.53 -1.95 -13.22
N PRO A 24 -19.66 -2.23 -12.54
CA PRO A 24 -20.40 -1.24 -11.74
C PRO A 24 -19.67 -0.82 -10.45
N LEU A 25 -18.41 -1.24 -10.26
CA LEU A 25 -17.51 -0.75 -9.21
C LEU A 25 -17.30 0.76 -9.41
N ASN A 26 -18.20 1.55 -8.83
CA ASN A 26 -18.19 3.00 -8.86
C ASN A 26 -16.79 3.50 -8.49
N ASP A 27 -16.22 4.28 -9.41
CA ASP A 27 -15.10 5.17 -9.14
C ASP A 27 -13.75 4.47 -8.82
N SER A 28 -13.43 3.36 -9.52
CA SER A 28 -12.14 2.65 -9.38
C SER A 28 -10.89 3.40 -9.92
N GLY A 29 -10.98 4.73 -10.09
CA GLY A 29 -9.88 5.61 -10.51
C GLY A 29 -9.30 5.25 -11.87
N TRP A 30 -7.97 5.22 -11.97
CA TRP A 30 -7.22 5.01 -13.20
C TRP A 30 -7.64 3.77 -14.00
N ASN A 31 -7.80 2.61 -13.36
CA ASN A 31 -8.17 1.36 -14.03
C ASN A 31 -9.58 1.35 -14.61
N ARG A 32 -10.45 2.27 -14.17
CA ARG A 32 -11.77 2.46 -14.79
C ARG A 32 -11.65 3.20 -16.12
N VAL A 33 -10.79 4.21 -16.17
CA VAL A 33 -10.60 5.07 -17.35
C VAL A 33 -9.70 4.41 -18.38
N ASN A 34 -8.64 3.74 -17.92
CA ASN A 34 -7.63 3.10 -18.74
C ASN A 34 -7.73 1.60 -18.47
N LYS A 35 -8.34 0.86 -19.40
CA LYS A 35 -8.51 -0.60 -19.34
C LYS A 35 -7.14 -1.28 -19.28
N SER A 36 -6.58 -1.36 -18.08
CA SER A 36 -5.18 -1.67 -17.82
C SER A 36 -5.08 -2.78 -16.78
N PRO A 37 -4.16 -3.75 -16.95
CA PRO A 37 -3.94 -4.82 -16.00
C PRO A 37 -3.04 -4.39 -14.81
N PHE A 38 -2.64 -3.11 -14.76
CA PHE A 38 -1.76 -2.55 -13.74
C PHE A 38 -2.55 -1.79 -12.69
N TYR A 39 -2.56 -2.28 -11.46
CA TYR A 39 -3.34 -1.70 -10.38
C TYR A 39 -2.83 -0.30 -10.00
N MET A 40 -3.66 0.73 -10.19
CA MET A 40 -3.42 2.15 -9.82
C MET A 40 -2.10 2.73 -10.37
N LEU A 41 -1.78 2.46 -11.63
CA LEU A 41 -0.48 2.77 -12.23
C LEU A 41 -0.08 4.25 -12.10
N ASP A 42 -1.04 5.15 -12.27
CA ASP A 42 -0.88 6.60 -12.09
C ASP A 42 -0.35 6.96 -10.69
N PHE A 43 -0.93 6.39 -9.63
CA PHE A 43 -0.48 6.64 -8.26
C PHE A 43 0.92 6.06 -8.00
N HIS A 44 1.23 4.94 -8.64
CA HIS A 44 2.57 4.36 -8.56
C HIS A 44 3.61 5.25 -9.24
N ARG A 45 3.28 5.86 -10.40
CA ARG A 45 4.10 6.88 -11.05
C ARG A 45 4.25 8.11 -10.15
N ASP A 46 3.13 8.71 -9.71
CA ASP A 46 3.12 9.95 -8.93
C ASP A 46 3.97 9.85 -7.68
N ARG A 47 3.91 8.70 -6.98
CA ARG A 47 4.73 8.44 -5.81
C ARG A 47 6.23 8.49 -6.13
N MET A 48 6.66 7.86 -7.22
CA MET A 48 8.07 7.88 -7.62
C MET A 48 8.49 9.27 -8.10
N LEU A 49 7.60 9.98 -8.82
CA LEU A 49 7.86 11.33 -9.31
C LEU A 49 8.05 12.31 -8.14
N ARG A 50 7.16 12.33 -7.15
CA ARG A 50 7.29 13.19 -5.96
C ARG A 50 8.59 12.93 -5.21
N ALA A 51 8.97 11.66 -5.06
CA ALA A 51 10.25 11.30 -4.46
C ALA A 51 11.44 11.80 -5.29
N ALA A 52 11.41 11.62 -6.61
CA ALA A 52 12.47 12.11 -7.51
C ALA A 52 12.60 13.64 -7.44
N THR A 53 11.46 14.36 -7.41
CA THR A 53 11.43 15.82 -7.23
C THR A 53 12.03 16.24 -5.89
N HIS A 54 11.71 15.54 -4.81
CA HIS A 54 12.23 15.84 -3.47
C HIS A 54 13.77 15.79 -3.41
N TRP A 55 14.39 14.80 -4.05
CA TRP A 55 15.87 14.69 -4.10
C TRP A 55 16.52 15.41 -5.29
N GLY A 56 15.77 16.12 -6.12
CA GLY A 56 16.30 16.82 -7.30
C GLY A 56 16.89 15.86 -8.35
N TRP A 57 16.29 14.68 -8.53
CA TRP A 57 16.73 13.70 -9.53
C TRP A 57 16.16 14.06 -10.90
N ASP A 58 16.70 15.09 -11.55
CA ASP A 58 16.15 15.68 -12.77
C ASP A 58 15.87 14.65 -13.87
N ALA A 59 16.78 13.71 -14.12
CA ALA A 59 16.60 12.66 -15.12
C ALA A 59 15.44 11.69 -14.76
N ALA A 60 15.28 11.36 -13.47
CA ALA A 60 14.15 10.56 -13.02
C ALA A 60 12.82 11.33 -13.06
N VAL A 61 12.85 12.63 -12.77
CA VAL A 61 11.71 13.53 -12.92
C VAL A 61 11.29 13.58 -14.39
N GLU A 62 12.22 13.81 -15.32
CA GLU A 62 11.96 13.80 -16.76
C GLU A 62 11.36 12.46 -17.20
N ALA A 63 11.94 11.34 -16.76
CA ALA A 63 11.47 10.00 -17.10
C ALA A 63 10.02 9.74 -16.66
N LEU A 64 9.57 10.30 -15.54
CA LEU A 64 8.25 10.05 -14.95
C LEU A 64 7.20 11.13 -15.25
N SER A 65 7.60 12.33 -15.65
CA SER A 65 6.70 13.49 -15.74
C SER A 65 5.64 13.39 -16.84
N GLY A 66 4.43 13.86 -16.53
CA GLY A 66 3.32 14.02 -17.47
C GLY A 66 2.81 12.70 -18.06
N ASP A 67 1.92 12.80 -19.04
CA ASP A 67 1.32 11.61 -19.67
C ASP A 67 2.37 10.76 -20.39
N ALA A 68 3.40 11.39 -20.97
CA ALA A 68 4.52 10.70 -21.60
C ALA A 68 5.30 9.82 -20.61
N GLY A 69 5.52 10.27 -19.37
CA GLY A 69 6.19 9.46 -18.35
C GLY A 69 5.35 8.29 -17.86
N LEU A 70 4.02 8.47 -17.80
CA LEU A 70 3.10 7.39 -17.48
C LEU A 70 3.05 6.35 -18.59
N GLN A 71 3.01 6.78 -19.85
CA GLN A 71 3.07 5.91 -21.02
C GLN A 71 4.39 5.10 -21.07
N ARG A 72 5.55 5.75 -20.88
CA ARG A 72 6.85 5.05 -20.81
C ARG A 72 6.86 3.98 -19.73
N LEU A 73 6.28 4.27 -18.57
CA LEU A 73 6.18 3.30 -17.48
C LEU A 73 5.29 2.11 -17.86
N GLU A 74 4.14 2.35 -18.48
CA GLU A 74 3.24 1.30 -18.96
C GLU A 74 3.91 0.41 -20.02
N GLU A 75 4.60 1.01 -20.99
CA GLU A 75 5.35 0.30 -22.04
C GLU A 75 6.45 -0.58 -21.44
N ALA A 76 7.23 -0.05 -20.49
CA ALA A 76 8.26 -0.81 -19.79
C ALA A 76 7.66 -2.03 -19.05
N LEU A 77 6.54 -1.82 -18.35
CA LEU A 77 5.82 -2.88 -17.63
C LEU A 77 5.27 -3.95 -18.57
N ALA A 78 4.64 -3.55 -19.68
CA ALA A 78 4.12 -4.46 -20.69
C ALA A 78 5.24 -5.31 -21.32
N GLY A 79 6.37 -4.68 -21.64
CA GLY A 79 7.55 -5.35 -22.17
C GLY A 79 8.15 -6.38 -21.21
N ALA A 80 8.11 -6.12 -19.90
CA ALA A 80 8.65 -7.01 -18.89
C ALA A 80 7.75 -8.22 -18.54
N ILE A 81 6.44 -8.11 -18.71
CA ILE A 81 5.47 -9.17 -18.33
C ILE A 81 5.21 -10.13 -19.50
N GLY A 82 5.21 -9.62 -20.73
CA GLY A 82 4.92 -10.40 -21.93
C GLY A 82 3.45 -10.79 -22.08
N GLU A 83 3.03 -11.06 -23.32
CA GLU A 83 1.61 -11.19 -23.71
C GLU A 83 0.89 -12.43 -23.15
N LYS A 84 1.62 -13.44 -22.67
CA LYS A 84 1.06 -14.74 -22.26
C LYS A 84 0.84 -14.88 -20.75
N GLN A 85 1.08 -13.83 -19.96
CA GLN A 85 0.96 -13.91 -18.52
C GLN A 85 -0.52 -13.86 -18.07
N SER A 86 -1.03 -14.99 -17.57
CA SER A 86 -2.40 -15.10 -17.05
C SER A 86 -2.49 -14.97 -15.52
N ALA A 87 -1.47 -15.44 -14.78
CA ALA A 87 -1.46 -15.38 -13.32
C ALA A 87 -1.09 -13.98 -12.81
N PRO A 88 -1.61 -13.54 -11.66
CA PRO A 88 -1.23 -12.25 -11.09
C PRO A 88 0.25 -12.23 -10.68
N LEU A 89 0.88 -11.07 -10.82
CA LEU A 89 2.27 -10.84 -10.44
C LEU A 89 2.40 -9.65 -9.50
N ARG A 90 3.32 -9.76 -8.55
CA ARG A 90 3.93 -8.59 -7.93
C ARG A 90 4.95 -8.03 -8.91
N VAL A 91 4.82 -6.75 -9.24
CA VAL A 91 5.76 -6.05 -10.11
C VAL A 91 6.44 -4.96 -9.30
N ARG A 92 7.76 -5.03 -9.19
CA ARG A 92 8.58 -3.99 -8.55
C ARG A 92 9.24 -3.15 -9.64
N VAL A 93 8.91 -1.87 -9.66
CA VAL A 93 9.55 -0.87 -10.52
C VAL A 93 10.59 -0.13 -9.69
N VAL A 94 11.82 -0.10 -10.15
CA VAL A 94 12.93 0.64 -9.53
C VAL A 94 13.37 1.72 -10.50
N ILE A 95 13.55 2.94 -10.01
CA ILE A 95 14.10 4.05 -10.81
C ILE A 95 15.36 4.59 -10.13
N SER A 96 16.44 4.71 -10.92
CA SER A 96 17.69 5.32 -10.47
C SER A 96 17.65 6.85 -10.55
N GLU A 97 18.64 7.51 -9.95
CA GLU A 97 18.85 8.96 -10.10
C GLU A 97 19.01 9.39 -11.56
N GLN A 98 19.56 8.52 -12.41
CA GLN A 98 19.75 8.75 -13.85
C GLN A 98 18.49 8.44 -14.67
N GLY A 99 17.34 8.16 -14.03
CA GLY A 99 16.08 7.88 -14.69
C GLY A 99 15.98 6.48 -15.33
N ALA A 100 16.94 5.57 -15.06
CA ALA A 100 16.87 4.21 -15.57
C ALA A 100 15.80 3.42 -14.81
N ILE A 101 14.88 2.79 -15.56
CA ILE A 101 13.79 1.97 -15.01
C ILE A 101 14.17 0.50 -15.09
N GLU A 102 14.15 -0.18 -13.95
CA GLU A 102 14.31 -1.63 -13.84
C GLU A 102 13.01 -2.26 -13.31
N ILE A 103 12.62 -3.39 -13.90
CA ILE A 103 11.41 -4.12 -13.52
C ILE A 103 11.78 -5.52 -13.03
N VAL A 104 11.35 -5.83 -11.82
CA VAL A 104 11.49 -7.15 -11.21
C VAL A 104 10.11 -7.71 -10.93
N THR A 105 9.80 -8.86 -11.51
CA THR A 105 8.54 -9.57 -11.27
C THR A 105 8.69 -10.65 -10.22
N GLY A 106 7.59 -10.98 -9.55
CA GLY A 106 7.53 -12.07 -8.60
C GLY A 106 6.10 -12.59 -8.47
N LYS A 107 5.96 -13.81 -7.97
CA LYS A 107 4.64 -14.41 -7.73
C LYS A 107 3.91 -13.66 -6.62
N VAL A 108 2.60 -13.56 -6.75
CA VAL A 108 1.69 -13.07 -5.70
C VAL A 108 0.47 -13.97 -5.68
N LEU A 109 -0.21 -14.05 -4.53
CA LEU A 109 -1.46 -14.78 -4.41
C LEU A 109 -2.59 -14.09 -5.19
N GLU A 110 -3.51 -14.90 -5.68
CA GLU A 110 -4.78 -14.43 -6.22
C GLU A 110 -5.55 -13.65 -5.14
N THR A 111 -6.33 -12.67 -5.61
CA THR A 111 -7.20 -11.87 -4.75
C THR A 111 -8.40 -11.41 -5.56
N THR A 112 -9.47 -11.02 -4.90
CA THR A 112 -10.70 -10.59 -5.56
C THR A 112 -10.63 -9.11 -5.95
N LEU A 113 -11.44 -8.70 -6.93
CA LEU A 113 -11.62 -7.28 -7.21
C LEU A 113 -12.21 -6.52 -6.02
N SER A 114 -12.98 -7.16 -5.13
CA SER A 114 -13.48 -6.51 -3.91
C SER A 114 -12.38 -6.26 -2.87
N ASN A 115 -11.31 -7.06 -2.84
CA ASN A 115 -10.11 -6.76 -2.03
C ASN A 115 -9.22 -5.70 -2.69
N LEU A 116 -9.29 -5.48 -4.01
CA LEU A 116 -8.55 -4.42 -4.71
C LEU A 116 -9.31 -3.08 -4.71
N TYR A 117 -10.62 -3.10 -4.93
CA TYR A 117 -11.50 -1.93 -4.99
C TYR A 117 -12.74 -2.15 -4.11
N PRO A 118 -12.59 -2.17 -2.78
CA PRO A 118 -13.72 -2.32 -1.88
C PRO A 118 -14.62 -1.09 -1.95
N ALA A 119 -15.94 -1.26 -2.00
CA ALA A 119 -16.85 -0.10 -1.86
C ALA A 119 -17.05 0.32 -0.39
N LYS A 120 -16.71 -0.57 0.55
CA LYS A 120 -16.62 -0.29 1.98
C LYS A 120 -15.66 -1.25 2.65
N LEU A 121 -15.06 -0.83 3.77
CA LEU A 121 -14.40 -1.74 4.70
C LEU A 121 -15.42 -2.16 5.78
N PRO A 122 -15.71 -3.47 5.96
CA PRO A 122 -16.58 -3.98 7.02
C PRO A 122 -16.19 -3.43 8.37
N VAL A 123 -17.17 -2.99 9.17
CA VAL A 123 -16.92 -2.49 10.53
C VAL A 123 -16.50 -3.65 11.46
N PRO A 124 -15.86 -3.37 12.61
CA PRO A 124 -15.50 -4.41 13.56
C PRO A 124 -16.71 -5.26 13.97
N GLY A 125 -16.56 -6.59 13.97
CA GLY A 125 -17.64 -7.53 14.30
C GLY A 125 -18.66 -7.78 13.20
N GLU A 126 -18.61 -7.05 12.08
CA GLU A 126 -19.42 -7.37 10.90
C GLU A 126 -18.92 -8.68 10.26
N ALA A 127 -19.81 -9.67 10.17
CA ALA A 127 -19.51 -10.90 9.44
C ALA A 127 -19.32 -10.58 7.96
N PRO A 128 -18.39 -11.23 7.25
CA PRO A 128 -18.36 -11.16 5.79
C PRO A 128 -19.73 -11.62 5.28
N THR A 129 -20.41 -10.79 4.51
CA THR A 129 -21.51 -11.30 3.68
C THR A 129 -20.87 -12.40 2.82
N GLY A 130 -21.27 -13.66 3.03
CA GLY A 130 -20.75 -14.80 2.29
C GLY A 130 -20.87 -14.63 0.77
N PRO A 131 -20.41 -15.58 -0.05
CA PRO A 131 -20.60 -15.49 -1.50
C PRO A 131 -22.10 -15.30 -1.77
N SER A 132 -22.45 -14.10 -2.16
CA SER A 132 -23.78 -13.71 -2.60
C SER A 132 -24.23 -14.71 -3.66
N GLU A 133 -25.46 -15.21 -3.53
CA GLU A 133 -26.23 -15.86 -4.60
C GLU A 133 -25.85 -15.29 -5.98
N PRO A 134 -25.67 -16.13 -7.02
CA PRO A 134 -25.15 -15.72 -8.33
C PRO A 134 -25.96 -14.62 -9.04
N ASN A 135 -27.13 -14.23 -8.50
CA ASN A 135 -28.01 -13.16 -9.00
C ASN A 135 -28.22 -11.97 -8.03
N SER A 136 -27.53 -11.92 -6.89
CA SER A 136 -27.54 -10.71 -6.04
C SER A 136 -26.38 -9.80 -6.45
N ARG A 137 -26.66 -8.52 -6.69
CA ARG A 137 -25.70 -7.49 -7.14
C ARG A 137 -24.36 -7.67 -6.42
N GLN A 138 -23.30 -7.93 -7.19
CA GLN A 138 -21.92 -8.18 -6.74
C GLN A 138 -21.60 -7.47 -5.42
N THR A 139 -21.44 -8.26 -4.35
CA THR A 139 -21.00 -7.73 -3.06
C THR A 139 -19.60 -7.14 -3.24
N THR A 140 -19.48 -5.84 -3.03
CA THR A 140 -18.22 -5.07 -3.12
C THR A 140 -17.44 -5.06 -1.80
N THR A 141 -17.75 -6.03 -0.94
CA THR A 141 -17.17 -6.20 0.39
C THR A 141 -15.89 -7.04 0.28
N PRO A 142 -14.74 -6.59 0.82
CA PRO A 142 -13.49 -7.35 0.80
C PRO A 142 -13.57 -8.57 1.73
N SER A 143 -12.87 -9.64 1.35
CA SER A 143 -12.68 -10.84 2.19
C SER A 143 -11.83 -10.51 3.42
N LYS A 144 -12.17 -11.13 4.56
CA LYS A 144 -11.37 -11.12 5.81
C LYS A 144 -10.33 -12.27 5.87
N VAL A 145 -10.20 -13.06 4.81
CA VAL A 145 -9.32 -14.23 4.74
C VAL A 145 -8.20 -14.02 3.71
N PRO A 146 -6.92 -14.31 4.04
CA PRO A 146 -6.45 -14.68 5.38
C PRO A 146 -6.50 -13.50 6.36
N THR A 147 -6.58 -13.80 7.65
CA THR A 147 -6.43 -12.80 8.71
C THR A 147 -4.94 -12.64 9.03
N TYR A 148 -4.44 -11.41 8.96
CA TYR A 148 -3.06 -11.09 9.32
C TYR A 148 -2.94 -10.91 10.85
N GLU A 149 -1.91 -11.50 11.44
CA GLU A 149 -1.45 -11.12 12.78
C GLU A 149 -0.72 -9.77 12.67
N VAL A 150 -1.12 -8.78 13.46
CA VAL A 150 -0.52 -7.43 13.42
C VAL A 150 0.11 -7.13 14.77
N VAL A 151 1.45 -7.13 14.81
CA VAL A 151 2.21 -6.82 16.03
C VAL A 151 2.74 -5.39 16.02
N VAL A 152 3.08 -4.85 17.18
CA VAL A 152 3.67 -3.51 17.33
C VAL A 152 5.17 -3.64 17.50
N ASP A 153 5.95 -2.84 16.77
CA ASP A 153 7.41 -2.78 16.97
C ASP A 153 7.76 -2.01 18.25
N GLU A 154 8.56 -2.63 19.12
CA GLU A 154 8.89 -2.08 20.45
C GLU A 154 10.09 -1.12 20.44
N SER A 155 10.96 -1.18 19.43
CA SER A 155 12.19 -0.37 19.41
C SER A 155 11.98 1.07 18.92
N GLY A 156 10.77 1.42 18.45
CA GLY A 156 10.49 2.69 17.80
C GLY A 156 11.30 2.90 16.51
N THR A 157 10.94 3.91 15.72
CA THR A 157 11.67 4.31 14.51
C THR A 157 11.55 5.81 14.31
N ALA A 158 12.69 6.50 14.22
CA ALA A 158 12.72 7.92 13.89
C ALA A 158 12.16 8.20 12.48
N ARG A 159 11.41 9.29 12.34
CA ARG A 159 10.96 9.79 11.03
C ARG A 159 12.15 10.27 10.21
N SER A 160 12.13 9.94 8.93
CA SER A 160 13.10 10.42 7.94
C SER A 160 12.46 10.50 6.56
N GLU A 161 13.17 11.10 5.61
CA GLU A 161 12.77 11.06 4.19
C GLU A 161 12.60 9.60 3.70
N TYR A 162 13.33 8.65 4.29
CA TYR A 162 13.27 7.23 3.94
C TYR A 162 12.07 6.49 4.57
N THR A 163 11.47 7.05 5.62
CA THR A 163 10.15 6.59 6.10
C THR A 163 9.01 7.25 5.34
N HIS A 164 9.24 8.42 4.73
CA HIS A 164 8.22 9.15 3.98
C HIS A 164 8.10 8.73 2.51
N PHE A 165 9.24 8.56 1.83
CA PHE A 165 9.30 8.14 0.43
C PHE A 165 9.80 6.70 0.29
N LYS A 166 9.32 6.01 -0.74
CA LYS A 166 9.56 4.58 -0.89
C LYS A 166 10.90 4.34 -1.56
N THR A 167 11.92 4.05 -0.77
CA THR A 167 13.31 3.88 -1.23
C THR A 167 13.89 2.51 -0.90
N THR A 168 14.98 2.12 -1.56
CA THR A 168 15.72 0.89 -1.22
C THR A 168 16.41 0.94 0.15
N LYS A 169 16.51 2.09 0.81
CA LYS A 169 16.98 2.20 2.21
C LYS A 169 15.88 1.75 3.16
N ARG A 170 15.87 0.46 3.48
CA ARG A 170 14.80 -0.18 4.26
C ARG A 170 15.25 -0.86 5.53
N ALA A 171 16.50 -0.64 5.95
CA ALA A 171 17.07 -1.31 7.12
C ALA A 171 16.18 -1.19 8.38
N MET A 172 15.58 -0.04 8.65
CA MET A 172 14.65 0.14 9.78
C MET A 172 13.43 -0.80 9.70
N TYR A 173 12.83 -0.96 8.52
CA TYR A 173 11.72 -1.89 8.31
C TYR A 173 12.18 -3.35 8.38
N ASP A 174 13.35 -3.66 7.81
CA ASP A 174 13.87 -5.03 7.76
C ASP A 174 14.23 -5.51 9.17
N VAL A 175 14.81 -4.64 10.01
CA VAL A 175 15.09 -4.94 11.42
C VAL A 175 13.79 -5.08 12.22
N ALA A 176 12.78 -4.22 12.01
CA ALA A 176 11.47 -4.38 12.66
C ALA A 176 10.81 -5.73 12.32
N ARG A 177 10.85 -6.13 11.04
CA ARG A 177 10.37 -7.45 10.59
C ARG A 177 11.17 -8.61 11.20
N GLN A 178 12.49 -8.44 11.34
CA GLN A 178 13.35 -9.44 11.99
C GLN A 178 12.98 -9.62 13.47
N ARG A 179 12.80 -8.53 14.22
CA ARG A 179 12.33 -8.57 15.62
C ARG A 179 10.98 -9.27 15.75
N ALA A 180 10.05 -8.92 14.85
CA ALA A 180 8.71 -9.53 14.78
C ALA A 180 8.69 -10.96 14.20
N ARG A 181 9.84 -11.50 13.79
CA ARG A 181 10.02 -12.85 13.20
C ARG A 181 9.13 -13.10 11.98
N ILE A 182 9.01 -12.09 11.10
CA ILE A 182 8.13 -12.15 9.93
C ILE A 182 8.89 -12.70 8.72
N SER A 183 8.48 -13.86 8.24
CA SER A 183 8.93 -14.45 6.97
C SER A 183 8.16 -13.89 5.78
N PRO A 184 8.68 -13.98 4.54
CA PRO A 184 8.03 -13.40 3.35
C PRO A 184 6.62 -13.93 3.05
N THR A 185 6.29 -15.14 3.48
CA THR A 185 5.00 -15.83 3.23
C THR A 185 4.00 -15.68 4.37
N ASP A 186 4.39 -15.08 5.49
CA ASP A 186 3.54 -15.04 6.67
C ASP A 186 2.38 -14.06 6.46
N ALA A 187 1.19 -14.47 6.92
CA ALA A 187 0.08 -13.55 7.15
C ALA A 187 0.34 -12.78 8.46
N LYS A 188 1.45 -12.04 8.50
CA LYS A 188 1.89 -11.25 9.64
C LYS A 188 2.48 -9.92 9.19
N GLU A 189 2.18 -8.87 9.93
CA GLU A 189 2.70 -7.52 9.71
C GLU A 189 3.13 -6.90 11.03
N VAL A 190 4.10 -5.98 10.96
CA VAL A 190 4.57 -5.21 12.12
C VAL A 190 4.28 -3.74 11.88
N LEU A 191 3.66 -3.10 12.87
CA LEU A 191 3.43 -1.66 12.92
C LEU A 191 4.71 -0.95 13.34
N ILE A 192 5.08 0.06 12.57
CA ILE A 192 6.20 0.95 12.84
C ILE A 192 5.66 2.13 13.63
N VAL A 193 6.27 2.36 14.79
CA VAL A 193 5.87 3.40 15.74
C VAL A 193 6.95 4.47 15.78
N TYR A 194 6.56 5.74 15.77
CA TYR A 194 7.49 6.85 15.94
C TYR A 194 8.03 6.84 17.37
N ASP A 195 9.34 6.88 17.51
CA ASP A 195 10.06 6.72 18.78
C ASP A 195 9.85 7.86 19.78
N VAL A 196 9.48 9.05 19.32
CA VAL A 196 9.33 10.24 20.19
C VAL A 196 7.95 10.33 20.85
N ASP A 197 6.86 10.16 20.10
CA ASP A 197 5.49 10.41 20.58
C ASP A 197 4.60 9.15 20.60
N GLY A 198 5.12 8.00 20.17
CA GLY A 198 4.38 6.74 20.17
C GLY A 198 3.27 6.67 19.11
N HIS A 199 3.27 7.56 18.11
CA HIS A 199 2.33 7.48 17.00
C HIS A 199 2.65 6.29 16.08
N VAL A 200 1.63 5.50 15.76
CA VAL A 200 1.70 4.51 14.67
C VAL A 200 1.88 5.28 13.35
N MET A 201 2.94 4.97 12.61
CA MET A 201 3.23 5.58 11.31
C MET A 201 2.62 4.78 10.16
N GLU A 202 2.95 3.49 10.11
CA GLU A 202 2.56 2.56 9.05
C GLU A 202 2.85 1.11 9.49
N GLY A 203 2.59 0.12 8.64
CA GLY A 203 3.18 -1.21 8.75
C GLY A 203 4.44 -1.33 7.90
N SER A 204 5.27 -2.36 8.12
CA SER A 204 6.54 -2.50 7.39
C SER A 204 6.41 -2.54 5.86
N THR A 205 5.25 -3.02 5.36
CA THR A 205 4.91 -3.05 3.93
C THR A 205 3.50 -2.55 3.59
N THR A 206 2.79 -1.95 4.55
CA THR A 206 1.35 -1.66 4.44
C THR A 206 0.96 -0.35 5.11
N THR A 207 -0.15 0.24 4.69
CA THR A 207 -0.86 1.26 5.45
C THR A 207 -1.89 0.59 6.37
N PRO A 208 -1.93 0.89 7.69
CA PRO A 208 -2.93 0.36 8.59
C PRO A 208 -4.17 1.27 8.71
N TYR A 209 -5.31 0.67 9.02
CA TYR A 209 -6.59 1.35 9.26
C TYR A 209 -7.24 0.80 10.52
N PHE A 210 -7.68 1.69 11.40
CA PHE A 210 -8.27 1.39 12.71
C PHE A 210 -9.66 1.98 12.82
N TRP A 211 -10.55 1.35 13.59
CA TRP A 211 -11.90 1.85 13.79
C TRP A 211 -11.93 2.80 14.98
N ARG A 212 -12.14 4.10 14.75
CA ARG A 212 -12.18 5.13 15.80
C ARG A 212 -13.33 6.09 15.51
N GLY A 213 -14.08 6.47 16.55
CA GLY A 213 -15.17 7.46 16.41
C GLY A 213 -16.24 7.10 15.36
N GLY A 214 -16.51 5.80 15.14
CA GLY A 214 -17.51 5.34 14.17
C GLY A 214 -17.06 5.38 12.70
N ARG A 215 -15.75 5.49 12.43
CA ARG A 215 -15.18 5.49 11.08
C ARG A 215 -13.83 4.78 11.04
N TRP A 216 -13.41 4.40 9.83
CA TRP A 216 -12.04 3.94 9.59
C TRP A 216 -11.10 5.13 9.54
N VAL A 217 -10.03 5.07 10.34
CA VAL A 217 -8.97 6.07 10.37
C VAL A 217 -7.62 5.45 10.03
N THR A 218 -6.73 6.21 9.40
CA THR A 218 -5.35 5.81 9.07
C THR A 218 -4.38 6.90 9.53
N PRO A 219 -3.11 6.58 9.85
CA PRO A 219 -2.14 7.59 10.25
C PRO A 219 -2.07 8.77 9.28
N ALA A 220 -2.06 9.99 9.82
CA ALA A 220 -1.93 11.21 9.05
C ALA A 220 -0.52 11.32 8.45
N VAL A 221 -0.44 11.55 7.14
CA VAL A 221 0.84 11.69 6.40
C VAL A 221 0.79 12.99 5.63
N SER A 222 1.73 13.90 5.92
CA SER A 222 1.86 15.15 5.18
C SER A 222 2.11 14.89 3.68
N SER A 223 1.61 15.76 2.81
CA SER A 223 1.84 15.64 1.36
C SER A 223 3.30 15.88 0.94
N GLN A 224 4.05 16.57 1.80
CA GLN A 224 5.49 16.80 1.68
C GLN A 224 6.19 16.27 2.92
N TYR A 225 7.44 15.83 2.76
CA TYR A 225 8.25 15.43 3.91
C TYR A 225 8.41 16.60 4.89
N SER A 226 8.12 16.34 6.14
CA SER A 226 8.25 17.30 7.24
C SER A 226 8.66 16.55 8.51
N LEU A 227 9.59 17.14 9.25
CA LEU A 227 9.93 16.67 10.60
C LEU A 227 8.93 17.19 11.64
N ASP A 228 8.14 18.20 11.33
CA ASP A 228 7.30 18.90 12.31
C ASP A 228 5.81 18.55 12.20
N SER A 229 5.40 17.83 11.15
CA SER A 229 4.00 17.55 10.88
C SER A 229 3.73 16.10 10.44
N GLY A 230 2.53 15.62 10.79
CA GLY A 230 2.07 14.25 10.50
C GLY A 230 2.70 13.18 11.41
N SER A 231 2.08 11.99 11.42
CA SER A 231 2.56 10.83 12.17
C SER A 231 3.86 10.26 11.58
N GLY A 232 4.19 10.60 10.33
CA GLY A 232 5.25 9.95 9.56
C GLY A 232 4.71 8.81 8.71
N GLY A 233 5.61 8.07 8.07
CA GLY A 233 5.24 6.97 7.17
C GLY A 233 4.98 7.38 5.72
N GLN A 234 4.68 6.39 4.90
CA GLN A 234 4.60 6.50 3.44
C GLN A 234 3.22 6.98 2.94
N ASP A 235 3.21 7.84 1.91
CA ASP A 235 2.00 8.12 1.14
C ASP A 235 1.70 6.97 0.15
N GLY A 236 1.09 5.90 0.67
CA GLY A 236 0.77 4.68 -0.07
C GLY A 236 -0.27 4.89 -1.18
N THR A 237 -0.18 4.12 -2.28
CA THR A 237 -1.10 4.26 -3.43
C THR A 237 -2.54 3.89 -3.08
N THR A 238 -2.75 2.73 -2.45
CA THR A 238 -4.06 2.33 -1.92
C THR A 238 -4.58 3.23 -0.81
N ARG A 239 -3.67 3.87 -0.05
CA ARG A 239 -4.00 4.85 1.00
C ARG A 239 -4.60 6.09 0.38
N ARG A 240 -3.89 6.68 -0.60
CA ARG A 240 -4.40 7.80 -1.39
C ARG A 240 -5.77 7.46 -1.98
N TRP A 241 -5.92 6.29 -2.60
CA TRP A 241 -7.18 5.88 -3.18
C TRP A 241 -8.33 5.84 -2.17
N ILE A 242 -8.17 5.18 -1.02
CA ILE A 242 -9.26 5.04 -0.04
C ILE A 242 -9.64 6.37 0.63
N LEU A 243 -8.68 7.28 0.81
CA LEU A 243 -8.90 8.63 1.29
C LEU A 243 -9.70 9.45 0.25
N GLU A 244 -9.32 9.39 -1.03
CA GLU A 244 -10.05 10.06 -2.12
C GLU A 244 -11.49 9.54 -2.27
N LYS A 245 -11.77 8.29 -1.90
CA LYS A 245 -13.14 7.74 -1.85
C LYS A 245 -13.93 8.08 -0.59
N GLY A 246 -13.31 8.73 0.40
CA GLY A 246 -13.95 9.01 1.69
C GLY A 246 -14.32 7.75 2.48
N LEU A 247 -13.65 6.63 2.21
CA LEU A 247 -13.89 5.34 2.89
C LEU A 247 -13.02 5.19 4.15
N ALA A 248 -11.97 6.02 4.27
CA ALA A 248 -11.16 6.19 5.47
C ALA A 248 -10.76 7.66 5.63
N PHE A 249 -10.33 8.03 6.82
CA PHE A 249 -9.95 9.40 7.17
C PHE A 249 -8.58 9.43 7.85
N GLU A 250 -7.87 10.54 7.76
CA GLU A 250 -6.63 10.72 8.51
C GLU A 250 -6.93 11.01 9.98
N ASP A 251 -6.17 10.38 10.87
CA ASP A 251 -6.17 10.67 12.30
C ASP A 251 -4.83 10.28 12.93
N VAL A 252 -4.62 10.69 14.18
CA VAL A 252 -3.49 10.23 14.99
C VAL A 252 -3.88 8.93 15.67
N ILE A 253 -3.02 7.91 15.56
CA ILE A 253 -3.19 6.64 16.25
C ILE A 253 -2.00 6.43 17.17
N LEU A 254 -2.26 6.41 18.48
CA LEU A 254 -1.26 6.07 19.49
C LEU A 254 -1.12 4.56 19.59
N ALA A 255 0.12 4.04 19.62
CA ALA A 255 0.37 2.62 19.85
C ALA A 255 -0.22 2.15 21.20
N SER A 256 -0.21 3.01 22.21
CA SER A 256 -0.83 2.77 23.53
C SER A 256 -2.36 2.71 23.52
N SER A 257 -3.01 3.13 22.43
CA SER A 257 -4.47 3.03 22.26
C SER A 257 -4.94 1.74 21.61
N LEU A 258 -4.00 0.88 21.18
CA LEU A 258 -4.31 -0.40 20.55
C LEU A 258 -4.74 -1.42 21.60
N VAL A 259 -5.62 -2.35 21.20
CA VAL A 259 -6.13 -3.43 22.07
C VAL A 259 -5.83 -4.79 21.46
N ASP A 260 -5.46 -5.80 22.28
CA ASP A 260 -5.26 -7.17 21.79
C ASP A 260 -6.57 -7.70 21.17
N GLY A 261 -6.46 -8.29 19.98
CA GLY A 261 -7.58 -8.79 19.19
C GLY A 261 -8.35 -7.73 18.38
N GLU A 262 -7.98 -6.44 18.49
CA GLU A 262 -8.60 -5.34 17.75
C GLU A 262 -8.59 -5.62 16.23
N GLU A 263 -9.75 -5.49 15.59
CA GLU A 263 -9.88 -5.61 14.14
C GLU A 263 -9.28 -4.38 13.44
N CYS A 264 -8.39 -4.61 12.48
CA CYS A 264 -7.83 -3.58 11.63
C CYS A 264 -7.86 -4.02 10.16
N TRP A 265 -7.70 -3.06 9.26
CA TRP A 265 -7.36 -3.34 7.86
C TRP A 265 -5.94 -2.89 7.57
N LEU A 266 -5.31 -3.55 6.60
CA LEU A 266 -4.01 -3.21 6.05
C LEU A 266 -4.17 -3.02 4.55
N SER A 267 -3.40 -2.14 3.91
CA SER A 267 -3.39 -2.07 2.45
C SER A 267 -2.03 -1.80 1.83
N ASN A 268 -1.83 -2.29 0.60
CA ASN A 268 -0.75 -1.84 -0.27
C ASN A 268 -1.09 -2.07 -1.74
N GLY A 269 -0.29 -1.48 -2.64
CA GLY A 269 -0.47 -1.58 -4.09
C GLY A 269 -0.24 -2.96 -4.70
N VAL A 270 0.05 -4.01 -3.91
CA VAL A 270 0.25 -5.38 -4.42
C VAL A 270 -0.92 -6.29 -4.03
N ARG A 271 -1.37 -6.18 -2.78
CA ARG A 271 -2.37 -7.09 -2.19
C ARG A 271 -3.74 -6.44 -2.00
N GLY A 272 -3.88 -5.15 -2.31
CA GLY A 272 -5.11 -4.41 -2.02
C GLY A 272 -5.32 -4.28 -0.51
N PHE A 273 -6.56 -4.46 -0.07
CA PHE A 273 -7.01 -4.40 1.33
C PHE A 273 -7.05 -5.80 1.93
N MET A 274 -6.36 -5.97 3.06
CA MET A 274 -6.20 -7.20 3.81
C MET A 274 -6.71 -7.00 5.23
N PHE A 275 -7.37 -8.00 5.78
CA PHE A 275 -7.86 -7.95 7.15
C PHE A 275 -6.77 -8.36 8.14
N GLY A 276 -6.71 -7.71 9.28
CA GLY A 276 -5.77 -8.02 10.36
C GLY A 276 -6.41 -7.98 11.74
N ARG A 277 -5.72 -8.58 12.70
CA ARG A 277 -6.02 -8.46 14.13
C ARG A 277 -4.76 -8.09 14.89
N ILE A 278 -4.89 -7.10 15.77
CA ILE A 278 -3.80 -6.70 16.63
C ILE A 278 -3.45 -7.84 17.59
N LYS A 279 -2.14 -8.09 17.74
CA LYS A 279 -1.58 -8.99 18.73
C LYS A 279 -0.59 -8.20 19.58
N LEU A 280 -0.97 -7.94 20.83
CA LEU A 280 -0.09 -7.31 21.81
C LEU A 280 0.67 -8.41 22.55
N HIS A 281 1.97 -8.21 22.71
CA HIS A 281 2.75 -9.04 23.62
C HIS A 281 2.37 -8.62 25.05
N HIS A 282 1.74 -9.53 25.79
CA HIS A 282 1.61 -9.37 27.23
C HIS A 282 2.94 -9.83 27.84
N ASP A 283 3.63 -8.95 28.54
CA ASP A 283 4.70 -9.35 29.44
C ASP A 283 4.10 -10.35 30.45
N THR A 284 4.46 -11.62 30.32
CA THR A 284 4.25 -12.64 31.36
C THR A 284 5.47 -12.73 32.24
#